data_AF-A0A8H7HUC7-F1
#
_entry.id   AF-A0A8H7HUC7-F1
#
_cell.length_a   1.000
_cell.length_b   1.000
_cell.length_c   1.000
_cell.angle_alpha   90.00
_cell.angle_beta   90.00
_cell.angle_gamma   90.00
#
_symmetry.space_group_name_H-M   'P 1'
#
loop_
_entity.id
_entity.type
_entity.pdbx_description
1 polymer ?
#
loop_
_entity_poly.entity_id
_entity_poly.type
_entity_poly.pdbx_seq_one_letter_code
_entity_poly.pdbx_strand_id
1 'polypeptide(L)'
;MSETMPYTNGSYSTEQTYTTTLSAPTFTRGRAASPLSGHLGSPGLNNSTGADTCEDLLFKVIARIHGMKLERESLTSNIGELHARIKQLEATVAQQAQELESRRAEIEHLKQAQVQWADTCAICLIDGDGYIFEQKLLVNGYEGGREAAASLTKQLHQDLGNASTGLWICVYYNHLGLKKVLSRAQIVSEAVFDDFCDGFRSSSQLVHMMDVGRRKEAADEKIKEMLRMFTAAPQTKTVYFGGGHDSGYAGALSRYQNLGLEDKIVILKGYDAIAYDLRNLPFRIMDMEGLFMSEKVELDAQLDNQAQVSQRTLGCASSNRTTPPATASYALAATLGVPFAVKSRSPSPSHVRHTSRDAGKGGQRRIDILRVSEA
;
A
#
# COMPACT_ATOMS: atom_id res chain seq x y z
N MET A 1 59.12 -18.19 2.18
CA MET A 1 59.30 -16.89 1.52
C MET A 1 57.91 -16.30 1.33
N SER A 2 57.18 -15.87 2.37
CA SER A 2 57.29 -14.64 3.19
C SER A 2 57.06 -13.34 2.41
N GLU A 3 55.93 -12.69 2.77
CA GLU A 3 55.64 -11.24 2.80
C GLU A 3 55.49 -10.50 1.44
N THR A 4 54.61 -9.51 1.25
CA THR A 4 54.03 -8.49 2.15
C THR A 4 52.64 -7.98 1.67
N MET A 5 51.80 -7.63 2.64
CA MET A 5 50.57 -6.83 2.54
C MET A 5 50.81 -5.37 2.11
N PRO A 6 49.74 -4.62 1.78
CA PRO A 6 49.59 -3.28 2.34
C PRO A 6 48.27 -3.09 3.11
N TYR A 7 48.42 -2.48 4.28
CA TYR A 7 47.38 -1.89 5.11
C TYR A 7 46.84 -0.59 4.49
N THR A 8 45.53 -0.36 4.58
CA THR A 8 44.98 0.96 4.92
C THR A 8 43.67 0.82 5.72
N ASN A 9 43.65 1.49 6.86
CA ASN A 9 42.56 1.58 7.83
C ASN A 9 41.38 2.43 7.36
N GLY A 10 40.18 1.98 7.73
CA GLY A 10 39.33 2.73 8.66
C GLY A 10 38.29 3.71 8.07
N SER A 11 37.02 3.33 8.17
CA SER A 11 35.99 4.23 8.74
C SER A 11 34.75 3.41 9.13
N TYR A 12 34.28 3.71 10.34
CA TYR A 12 33.30 3.02 11.15
C TYR A 12 31.88 2.99 10.57
N SER A 13 31.18 1.90 10.89
CA SER A 13 29.73 1.72 10.80
C SER A 13 28.96 2.84 11.46
N THR A 14 28.04 3.46 10.73
CA THR A 14 26.96 4.28 11.27
C THR A 14 25.75 3.39 11.57
N GLU A 15 25.69 2.84 12.78
CA GLU A 15 24.44 2.35 13.36
C GLU A 15 23.54 3.55 13.67
N GLN A 16 22.45 3.68 12.93
CA GLN A 16 21.38 4.63 13.22
C GLN A 16 20.66 4.20 14.51
N THR A 17 21.05 4.84 15.61
CA THR A 17 20.35 4.76 16.89
C THR A 17 19.03 5.53 16.75
N TYR A 18 17.91 4.82 16.72
CA TYR A 18 16.60 5.42 16.89
C TYR A 18 16.45 5.92 18.33
N THR A 19 16.73 7.21 18.56
CA THR A 19 16.36 7.89 19.80
C THR A 19 14.84 8.01 19.85
N THR A 20 14.21 7.11 20.61
CA THR A 20 12.80 7.24 20.97
C THR A 20 12.69 8.32 22.04
N THR A 21 12.18 9.49 21.67
CA THR A 21 11.82 10.56 22.61
C THR A 21 10.64 10.10 23.45
N LEU A 22 10.92 9.56 24.64
CA LEU A 22 9.93 9.33 25.68
C LEU A 22 9.71 10.65 26.43
N SER A 23 8.59 11.31 26.11
CA SER A 23 8.06 12.44 26.86
C SER A 23 7.85 12.03 28.32
N ALA A 24 8.50 12.73 29.24
CA ALA A 24 8.31 12.56 30.67
C ALA A 24 6.86 12.92 31.07
N PRO A 25 6.21 12.17 31.97
CA PRO A 25 4.94 12.57 32.53
C PRO A 25 5.16 13.71 33.52
N THR A 26 4.58 14.88 33.21
CA THR A 26 4.48 16.02 34.11
C THR A 26 3.61 15.64 35.30
N PHE A 27 4.23 15.31 36.44
CA PHE A 27 3.50 15.11 37.68
C PHE A 27 3.25 16.48 38.35
N THR A 28 2.09 17.06 38.03
CA THR A 28 1.55 18.23 38.73
C THR A 28 1.20 17.85 40.17
N ARG A 29 2.02 18.26 41.14
CA ARG A 29 1.69 18.14 42.56
C ARG A 29 0.68 19.23 42.92
N GLY A 30 -0.60 18.83 42.90
CA GLY A 30 -1.73 19.59 43.40
C GLY A 30 -1.61 19.89 44.90
N ARG A 31 -2.12 21.07 45.24
CA ARG A 31 -1.95 21.86 46.45
C ARG A 31 -2.99 21.47 47.52
N ALA A 32 -2.56 21.33 48.77
CA ALA A 32 -3.32 21.60 50.01
C ALA A 32 -2.37 21.34 51.21
N ALA A 33 -2.33 22.12 52.30
CA ALA A 33 -2.92 23.38 52.66
C ALA A 33 -1.96 24.04 53.67
N SER A 34 -1.73 25.35 53.52
CA SER A 34 -1.06 26.15 54.54
C SER A 34 -2.04 26.47 55.67
N PRO A 35 -1.60 26.53 56.94
CA PRO A 35 -2.10 27.51 57.88
C PRO A 35 -1.14 28.69 57.90
N LEU A 36 -1.64 29.82 57.38
CA LEU A 36 -1.55 31.15 57.98
C LEU A 36 -0.34 31.40 58.91
N SER A 37 0.72 31.99 58.36
CA SER A 37 1.63 32.82 59.16
C SER A 37 1.12 34.25 59.08
N GLY A 38 0.26 34.62 60.02
CA GLY A 38 -0.11 36.01 60.28
C GLY A 38 1.13 36.78 60.73
N HIS A 39 1.44 37.84 59.99
CA HIS A 39 2.36 38.88 60.40
C HIS A 39 1.69 39.67 61.54
N LEU A 40 1.99 39.30 62.80
CA LEU A 40 1.75 40.14 63.95
C LEU A 40 3.08 40.77 64.35
N GLY A 41 3.04 42.10 64.42
CA GLY A 41 4.17 42.96 64.67
C GLY A 41 4.92 42.63 65.95
N SER A 42 6.21 42.91 65.86
CA SER A 42 7.20 42.95 66.92
C SER A 42 6.65 43.43 68.27
N PRO A 43 6.84 42.68 69.37
CA PRO A 43 7.12 43.31 70.64
C PRO A 43 8.53 43.88 70.57
N GLY A 44 8.68 45.16 70.88
CA GLY A 44 9.97 45.82 70.96
C GLY A 44 10.97 45.01 71.77
N LEU A 45 12.13 44.73 71.17
CA LEU A 45 13.31 44.27 71.88
C LEU A 45 13.75 45.42 72.79
N ASN A 46 13.18 45.43 73.99
CA ASN A 46 13.77 46.08 75.13
C ASN A 46 15.20 45.55 75.26
N ASN A 47 16.17 46.47 75.20
CA ASN A 47 17.55 46.21 75.57
C ASN A 47 17.58 45.76 77.04
N SER A 48 17.50 44.46 77.26
CA SER A 48 18.06 43.81 78.43
C SER A 48 19.18 42.90 77.92
N THR A 49 20.41 43.34 78.13
CA THR A 49 21.57 42.46 78.32
C THR A 49 21.27 41.50 79.47
N GLY A 50 20.45 40.48 79.21
CA GLY A 50 20.40 39.25 79.99
C GLY A 50 21.36 38.30 79.31
N ALA A 51 22.56 38.16 79.88
CA ALA A 51 23.44 37.06 79.50
C ALA A 51 22.62 35.78 79.70
N ASP A 52 22.32 35.04 78.62
CA ASP A 52 21.72 33.71 78.71
C ASP A 52 22.48 32.99 79.84
N THR A 53 21.76 32.53 80.85
CA THR A 53 22.40 31.80 81.93
C THR A 53 23.02 30.54 81.33
N CYS A 54 24.07 30.00 81.96
CA CYS A 54 24.71 28.78 81.48
C CYS A 54 23.70 27.63 81.29
N GLU A 55 22.63 27.62 82.10
CA GLU A 55 21.50 26.70 81.99
C GLU A 55 20.63 26.92 80.73
N ASP A 56 20.32 28.16 80.36
CA ASP A 56 19.54 28.45 79.14
C ASP A 56 20.28 28.02 77.87
N LEU A 57 21.59 28.26 77.82
CA LEU A 57 22.46 27.78 76.74
C LEU A 57 22.50 26.24 76.71
N LEU A 58 22.58 25.59 77.87
CA LEU A 58 22.55 24.14 77.99
C LEU A 58 21.23 23.55 77.47
N PHE A 59 20.09 24.13 77.83
CA PHE A 59 18.77 23.72 77.32
C PHE A 59 18.64 23.89 75.81
N LYS A 60 19.10 25.01 75.25
CA LYS A 60 19.12 25.25 73.79
C LYS A 60 19.97 24.21 73.06
N VAL A 61 21.13 23.85 73.62
CA VAL A 61 22.01 22.81 73.05
C VAL A 61 21.35 21.43 73.12
N ILE A 62 20.77 21.05 74.26
CA ILE A 62 20.08 19.76 74.42
C ILE A 62 18.89 19.64 73.47
N ALA A 63 18.10 20.70 73.33
CA ALA A 63 16.96 20.73 72.40
C ALA A 63 17.41 20.60 70.94
N ARG A 64 18.52 21.26 70.56
CA ARG A 64 19.09 21.14 69.21
C ARG A 64 19.64 19.75 68.92
N ILE A 65 20.32 19.13 69.88
CA ILE A 65 20.82 17.75 69.75
C ILE A 65 19.64 16.77 69.61
N HIS A 66 18.58 16.92 70.41
CA HIS A 66 17.37 16.10 70.26
C HIS A 66 16.70 16.30 68.91
N GLY A 67 16.57 17.54 68.43
CA GLY A 67 16.02 17.84 67.11
C GLY A 67 16.83 17.19 65.99
N MET A 68 18.16 17.31 66.02
CA MET A 68 19.06 16.66 65.06
C MET A 68 19.00 15.13 65.14
N LYS A 69 18.74 14.56 66.32
CA LYS A 69 18.58 13.11 66.50
C LYS A 69 17.29 12.61 65.83
N LEU A 70 16.18 13.30 66.04
CA LEU A 70 14.90 12.97 65.40
C LEU A 70 14.98 13.12 63.88
N GLU A 71 15.64 14.17 63.38
CA GLU A 71 15.87 14.37 61.94
C GLU A 71 16.71 13.24 61.34
N ARG A 72 17.76 12.80 62.04
CA ARG A 72 18.59 11.65 61.62
C ARG A 72 17.77 10.36 61.56
N GLU A 73 16.93 10.10 62.55
CA GLU A 73 16.05 8.93 62.57
C GLU A 73 15.06 8.95 61.39
N SER A 74 14.46 10.12 61.11
CA SER A 74 13.58 10.33 59.95
C SER A 74 14.29 10.11 58.61
N LEU A 75 15.48 10.69 58.43
CA LEU A 75 16.29 10.50 57.21
C LEU A 75 16.70 9.03 57.03
N THR A 76 17.04 8.34 58.11
CA THR A 76 17.39 6.91 58.06
C THR A 76 16.20 6.06 57.61
N SER A 77 14.99 6.38 58.08
CA SER A 77 13.74 5.74 57.62
C SER A 77 13.49 5.98 56.13
N ASN A 78 13.62 7.23 55.67
CA ASN A 78 13.42 7.58 54.26
C ASN A 78 14.43 6.89 53.33
N ILE A 79 15.70 6.78 53.75
CA ILE A 79 16.72 6.03 53.01
C ILE A 79 16.32 4.55 52.89
N GLY A 80 15.81 3.95 53.97
CA GLY A 80 15.31 2.57 53.95
C GLY A 80 14.16 2.37 52.96
N GLU A 81 13.19 3.28 52.94
CA GLU A 81 12.07 3.24 51.99
C GLU A 81 12.53 3.42 50.54
N LEU A 82 13.43 4.38 50.28
CA LEU A 82 13.99 4.60 48.96
C LEU A 82 14.78 3.37 48.46
N HIS A 83 15.57 2.73 49.33
CA HIS A 83 16.25 1.48 48.98
C HIS A 83 15.27 0.36 48.63
N ALA A 84 14.18 0.22 49.39
CA ALA A 84 13.13 -0.75 49.06
C ALA A 84 12.46 -0.44 47.72
N ARG A 85 12.23 0.84 47.43
CA ARG A 85 11.64 1.27 46.15
C ARG A 85 12.56 1.06 44.96
N ILE A 86 13.86 1.35 45.11
CA ILE A 86 14.89 1.07 44.09
C ILE A 86 14.90 -0.43 43.78
N LYS A 87 14.95 -1.28 44.80
CA LYS A 87 14.92 -2.73 44.62
C LYS A 87 13.66 -3.22 43.89
N GLN A 88 12.50 -2.64 44.19
CA GLN A 88 11.26 -2.96 43.50
C GLN A 88 11.27 -2.50 42.03
N LEU A 89 11.82 -1.31 41.76
CA LEU A 89 11.95 -0.79 40.40
C LEU A 89 12.91 -1.65 39.58
N GLU A 90 14.05 -2.05 40.13
CA GLU A 90 15.01 -2.95 39.48
C GLU A 90 14.36 -4.29 39.10
N ALA A 91 13.59 -4.89 40.01
CA ALA A 91 12.85 -6.12 39.73
C ALA A 91 11.79 -5.93 38.63
N THR A 92 11.11 -4.78 38.63
CA THR A 92 10.10 -4.46 37.61
C THR A 92 10.74 -4.27 36.23
N VAL A 93 11.87 -3.56 36.17
CA VAL A 93 12.63 -3.34 34.92
C VAL A 93 13.16 -4.67 34.39
N ALA A 94 13.69 -5.54 35.25
CA ALA A 94 14.14 -6.87 34.85
C ALA A 94 13.00 -7.72 34.29
N GLN A 95 11.82 -7.69 34.93
CA GLN A 95 10.63 -8.39 34.43
C GLN A 95 10.16 -7.85 33.07
N GLN A 96 10.12 -6.52 32.90
CA GLN A 96 9.74 -5.90 31.63
C GLN A 96 10.74 -6.21 30.52
N ALA A 97 12.04 -6.22 30.82
CA ALA A 97 13.07 -6.60 29.87
C ALA A 97 12.89 -8.05 29.40
N GLN A 98 12.60 -8.98 30.33
CA GLN A 98 12.33 -10.37 30.00
C GLN A 98 11.05 -10.54 29.17
N GLU A 99 9.98 -9.79 29.49
CA GLU A 99 8.74 -9.84 28.70
C GLU A 99 8.93 -9.26 27.29
N LEU A 100 9.68 -8.17 27.16
CA LEU A 100 10.01 -7.59 25.85
C LEU A 100 10.84 -8.57 25.01
N GLU A 101 11.80 -9.26 25.62
CA GLU A 101 12.61 -10.27 24.92
C GLU A 101 11.75 -11.45 24.45
N SER A 102 10.86 -11.95 25.32
CA SER A 102 9.91 -13.01 24.96
C SER A 102 8.98 -12.60 23.82
N ARG A 103 8.42 -11.38 23.87
CA ARG A 103 7.57 -10.84 22.80
C ARG A 103 8.35 -10.65 21.49
N ARG A 104 9.61 -10.21 21.54
CA ARG A 104 10.48 -10.08 20.37
C ARG A 104 10.74 -11.44 19.73
N ALA A 105 11.07 -12.45 20.53
CA ALA A 105 11.25 -13.82 20.05
C ALA A 105 9.99 -14.37 19.39
N GLU A 106 8.81 -14.13 19.98
CA GLU A 106 7.53 -14.56 19.40
C GLU A 106 7.23 -13.85 18.06
N ILE A 107 7.44 -12.53 17.99
CA ILE A 107 7.28 -11.78 16.74
C ILE A 107 8.21 -12.33 15.65
N GLU A 108 9.46 -12.63 15.99
CA GLU A 108 10.43 -13.16 15.03
C GLU A 108 10.05 -14.57 14.56
N HIS A 109 9.59 -15.43 15.48
CA HIS A 109 9.07 -16.75 15.16
C HIS A 109 7.85 -16.68 14.23
N LEU A 110 6.89 -15.80 14.52
CA LEU A 110 5.71 -15.58 13.67
C LEU A 110 6.09 -15.03 12.29
N LYS A 111 7.08 -14.13 12.19
CA LYS A 111 7.60 -13.64 10.92
C LYS A 111 8.25 -14.76 10.10
N GLN A 112 9.06 -15.59 10.73
CA GLN A 112 9.70 -16.72 10.06
C GLN A 112 8.66 -17.74 9.58
N ALA A 113 7.67 -18.06 10.40
CA ALA A 113 6.53 -18.88 9.98
C ALA A 113 5.81 -18.22 8.79
N GLN A 114 5.52 -16.91 8.83
CA GLN A 114 4.85 -16.24 7.72
C GLN A 114 5.66 -16.29 6.41
N VAL A 115 6.99 -16.19 6.47
CA VAL A 115 7.87 -16.33 5.29
C VAL A 115 7.88 -17.76 4.77
N GLN A 116 7.89 -18.77 5.66
CA GLN A 116 7.89 -20.19 5.28
C GLN A 116 6.59 -20.63 4.58
N TRP A 117 5.46 -19.98 4.88
CA TRP A 117 4.15 -20.30 4.29
C TRP A 117 3.76 -19.37 3.12
N ALA A 118 4.54 -18.32 2.86
CA ALA A 118 4.30 -17.45 1.72
C ALA A 118 4.98 -18.04 0.49
N ASP A 119 4.25 -18.88 -0.26
CA ASP A 119 4.57 -19.07 -1.67
C ASP A 119 4.52 -17.68 -2.33
N THR A 120 5.69 -17.07 -2.54
CA THR A 120 5.76 -15.73 -3.11
C THR A 120 5.24 -15.79 -4.53
N CYS A 121 4.29 -14.93 -4.86
CA CYS A 121 3.73 -14.82 -6.20
C CYS A 121 4.16 -13.51 -6.86
N ALA A 122 4.10 -13.51 -8.19
CA ALA A 122 4.16 -12.33 -9.01
C ALA A 122 2.89 -12.23 -9.85
N ILE A 123 2.49 -11.02 -10.18
CA ILE A 123 1.36 -10.78 -11.07
C ILE A 123 1.75 -9.82 -12.18
N CYS A 124 1.24 -10.06 -13.38
CA CYS A 124 1.35 -9.18 -14.53
C CYS A 124 -0.03 -8.68 -14.93
N LEU A 125 -0.21 -7.37 -14.91
CA LEU A 125 -1.45 -6.67 -15.25
C LEU A 125 -1.18 -5.85 -16.50
N ILE A 126 -1.80 -6.23 -17.63
CA ILE A 126 -1.59 -5.57 -18.92
C ILE A 126 -2.89 -4.91 -19.36
N ASP A 127 -2.78 -3.65 -19.79
CA ASP A 127 -3.81 -2.92 -20.51
C ASP A 127 -3.72 -3.27 -22.01
N GLY A 128 -4.49 -4.27 -22.42
CA GLY A 128 -4.42 -4.84 -23.75
C GLY A 128 -5.01 -3.95 -24.85
N ASP A 129 -5.75 -2.89 -24.50
CA ASP A 129 -6.21 -1.91 -25.50
C ASP A 129 -5.04 -0.99 -25.93
N GLY A 130 -4.02 -0.83 -25.07
CA GLY A 130 -2.81 -0.06 -25.37
C GLY A 130 -1.53 -0.88 -25.56
N TYR A 131 -1.52 -2.18 -25.24
CA TYR A 131 -0.38 -3.08 -25.42
C TYR A 131 -0.69 -4.10 -26.50
N ILE A 132 -0.54 -3.69 -27.77
CA ILE A 132 -0.86 -4.53 -28.92
C ILE A 132 0.30 -5.47 -29.18
N PHE A 133 0.02 -6.78 -29.25
CA PHE A 133 1.04 -7.79 -29.56
C PHE A 133 1.58 -7.62 -30.99
N GLU A 134 2.84 -8.03 -31.18
CA GLU A 134 3.51 -7.99 -32.48
C GLU A 134 2.69 -8.63 -33.61
N GLN A 135 2.69 -8.00 -34.80
CA GLN A 135 1.83 -8.44 -35.90
C GLN A 135 2.07 -9.90 -36.27
N LYS A 136 3.34 -10.33 -36.27
CA LYS A 136 3.74 -11.72 -36.55
C LYS A 136 3.09 -12.73 -35.61
N LEU A 137 2.85 -12.35 -34.36
CA LEU A 137 2.19 -13.20 -33.36
C LEU A 137 0.67 -13.19 -33.62
N LEU A 138 0.09 -12.02 -33.86
CA LEU A 138 -1.35 -11.89 -34.11
C LEU A 138 -1.80 -12.68 -35.35
N VAL A 139 -1.08 -12.56 -36.47
CA VAL A 139 -1.45 -13.24 -37.73
C VAL A 139 -1.28 -14.77 -37.66
N ASN A 140 -0.48 -15.27 -36.72
CA ASN A 140 -0.28 -16.70 -36.48
C ASN A 140 -1.38 -17.31 -35.59
N GLY A 141 -2.45 -16.56 -35.29
CA GLY A 141 -3.64 -17.04 -34.60
C GLY A 141 -3.31 -17.80 -33.32
N TYR A 142 -3.86 -19.00 -33.18
CA TYR A 142 -3.69 -19.86 -32.00
C TYR A 142 -2.22 -20.11 -31.62
N GLU A 143 -1.37 -20.46 -32.57
CA GLU A 143 0.05 -20.72 -32.28
C GLU A 143 0.79 -19.44 -31.89
N GLY A 144 0.45 -18.31 -32.51
CA GLY A 144 0.99 -17.01 -32.13
C GLY A 144 0.58 -16.57 -30.73
N GLY A 145 -0.65 -16.87 -30.31
CA GLY A 145 -1.12 -16.64 -28.94
C GLY A 145 -0.33 -17.45 -27.92
N ARG A 146 -0.09 -18.74 -28.22
CA ARG A 146 0.73 -19.62 -27.37
C ARG A 146 2.16 -19.11 -27.26
N GLU A 147 2.77 -18.72 -28.39
CA GLU A 147 4.12 -18.17 -28.44
C GLU A 147 4.23 -16.86 -27.64
N ALA A 148 3.27 -15.94 -27.81
CA ALA A 148 3.23 -14.67 -27.09
C ALA A 148 3.19 -14.88 -25.56
N ALA A 149 2.30 -15.76 -25.09
CA ALA A 149 2.19 -16.05 -23.66
C ALA A 149 3.43 -16.75 -23.10
N ALA A 150 4.03 -17.68 -23.86
CA ALA A 150 5.26 -18.35 -23.48
C ALA A 150 6.45 -17.36 -23.41
N SER A 151 6.55 -16.45 -24.38
CA SER A 151 7.57 -15.39 -24.41
C SER A 151 7.43 -14.44 -23.23
N LEU A 152 6.21 -13.95 -22.96
CA LEU A 152 5.90 -13.10 -21.81
C LEU A 152 6.28 -13.80 -20.50
N THR A 153 5.83 -15.02 -20.29
CA THR A 153 6.13 -15.82 -19.09
C THR A 153 7.64 -15.97 -18.90
N LYS A 154 8.36 -16.33 -19.97
CA LYS A 154 9.81 -16.52 -19.95
C LYS A 154 10.55 -15.25 -19.53
N GLN A 155 10.23 -14.11 -20.13
CA GLN A 155 10.89 -12.83 -19.84
C GLN A 155 10.63 -12.39 -18.39
N LEU A 156 9.40 -12.55 -17.90
CA LEU A 156 9.06 -12.23 -16.51
C LEU A 156 9.75 -13.15 -15.50
N HIS A 157 9.84 -14.45 -15.77
CA HIS A 157 10.59 -15.36 -14.89
C HIS A 157 12.10 -15.12 -14.89
N GLN A 158 12.67 -14.70 -16.02
CA GLN A 158 14.07 -14.28 -16.09
C GLN A 158 14.35 -13.08 -15.18
N ASP A 159 13.45 -12.10 -15.19
CA ASP A 159 13.52 -10.92 -14.33
C ASP A 159 13.33 -11.26 -12.84
N LEU A 160 12.42 -12.18 -12.51
CA LEU A 160 12.22 -12.66 -11.13
C LEU A 160 13.43 -13.42 -10.57
N GLY A 161 14.29 -13.98 -11.43
CA GLY A 161 15.41 -14.84 -11.06
C GLY A 161 15.00 -16.20 -10.46
N ASN A 162 13.70 -16.54 -10.49
CA ASN A 162 13.19 -17.80 -9.97
C ASN A 162 11.94 -18.27 -10.75
N ALA A 163 12.12 -19.34 -11.54
CA ALA A 163 11.06 -19.96 -12.32
C ALA A 163 9.98 -20.70 -11.49
N SER A 164 10.23 -20.99 -10.21
CA SER A 164 9.24 -21.60 -9.32
C SER A 164 8.23 -20.61 -8.77
N THR A 165 8.42 -19.31 -8.99
CA THR A 165 7.51 -18.25 -8.54
C THR A 165 6.18 -18.38 -9.29
N GLY A 166 5.08 -18.48 -8.55
CA GLY A 166 3.73 -18.47 -9.13
C GLY A 166 3.49 -17.15 -9.85
N LEU A 167 3.30 -17.19 -11.17
CA LEU A 167 3.16 -16.00 -12.02
C LEU A 167 1.74 -15.95 -12.60
N TRP A 168 0.95 -14.98 -12.16
CA TRP A 168 -0.39 -14.74 -12.66
C TRP A 168 -0.37 -13.64 -13.73
N ILE A 169 -0.82 -13.91 -14.95
CA ILE A 169 -0.83 -12.95 -16.06
C ILE A 169 -2.28 -12.66 -16.44
N CYS A 170 -2.65 -11.38 -16.41
CA CYS A 170 -3.97 -10.90 -16.80
C CYS A 170 -3.84 -9.75 -17.80
N VAL A 171 -4.34 -9.97 -19.01
CA VAL A 171 -4.50 -8.93 -20.04
C VAL A 171 -5.95 -8.48 -20.04
N TYR A 172 -6.21 -7.21 -19.73
CA TYR A 172 -7.55 -6.62 -19.71
C TYR A 172 -7.77 -5.79 -20.96
N TYR A 173 -8.85 -6.03 -21.68
CA TYR A 173 -9.14 -5.35 -22.94
C TYR A 173 -10.62 -5.42 -23.27
N ASN A 174 -11.10 -4.51 -24.11
CA ASN A 174 -12.44 -4.63 -24.69
C ASN A 174 -12.37 -5.53 -25.93
N HIS A 175 -12.72 -6.81 -25.77
CA HIS A 175 -12.51 -7.82 -26.81
C HIS A 175 -13.18 -7.46 -28.15
N LEU A 176 -14.46 -7.04 -28.10
CA LEU A 176 -15.19 -6.64 -29.30
C LEU A 176 -14.65 -5.34 -29.93
N GLY A 177 -14.22 -4.39 -29.10
CA GLY A 177 -13.65 -3.13 -29.56
C GLY A 177 -12.31 -3.36 -30.26
N LEU A 178 -11.40 -4.04 -29.57
CA LEU A 178 -10.04 -4.28 -30.04
C LEU A 178 -10.03 -5.10 -31.34
N LYS A 179 -10.80 -6.20 -31.43
CA LYS A 179 -10.78 -7.02 -32.66
C LYS A 179 -11.28 -6.29 -33.90
N LYS A 180 -12.29 -5.41 -33.75
CA LYS A 180 -12.78 -4.56 -34.84
C LYS A 180 -11.75 -3.52 -35.27
N VAL A 181 -11.04 -2.95 -34.30
CA VAL A 181 -9.97 -1.97 -34.51
C VAL A 181 -8.83 -2.62 -35.29
N LEU A 182 -8.34 -3.79 -34.86
CA LEU A 182 -7.26 -4.52 -35.52
C LEU A 182 -7.64 -5.00 -36.94
N SER A 183 -8.88 -5.47 -37.12
CA SER A 183 -9.42 -5.87 -38.42
C SER A 183 -9.50 -4.69 -39.39
N ARG A 184 -10.01 -3.53 -38.93
CA ARG A 184 -10.08 -2.31 -39.74
C ARG A 184 -8.69 -1.83 -40.16
N ALA A 185 -7.72 -1.88 -39.25
CA ALA A 185 -6.32 -1.52 -39.50
C ALA A 185 -5.57 -2.53 -40.39
N GLN A 186 -6.25 -3.60 -40.88
CA GLN A 186 -5.64 -4.66 -41.70
C GLN A 186 -4.46 -5.38 -41.00
N ILE A 187 -4.47 -5.43 -39.67
CA ILE A 187 -3.43 -6.12 -38.88
C ILE A 187 -3.73 -7.61 -38.83
N VAL A 188 -4.94 -7.98 -38.43
CA VAL A 188 -5.42 -9.36 -38.28
C VAL A 188 -6.94 -9.41 -38.43
N SER A 189 -7.48 -10.47 -39.01
CA SER A 189 -8.94 -10.66 -39.10
C SER A 189 -9.55 -10.94 -37.73
N GLU A 190 -10.84 -10.63 -37.55
CA GLU A 190 -11.53 -10.87 -36.26
C GLU A 190 -11.48 -12.35 -35.83
N ALA A 191 -11.62 -13.29 -36.77
CA ALA A 191 -11.57 -14.72 -36.49
C ALA A 191 -10.17 -15.18 -36.03
N VAL A 192 -9.12 -14.72 -36.71
CA VAL A 192 -7.74 -15.07 -36.33
C VAL A 192 -7.33 -14.44 -35.00
N PHE A 193 -7.87 -13.26 -34.67
CA PHE A 193 -7.68 -12.67 -33.35
C PHE A 193 -8.38 -13.46 -32.24
N ASP A 194 -9.57 -14.00 -32.50
CA ASP A 194 -10.26 -14.90 -31.57
C ASP A 194 -9.40 -16.17 -31.33
N ASP A 195 -8.82 -16.77 -32.39
CA ASP A 195 -7.88 -17.90 -32.28
C ASP A 195 -6.63 -17.53 -31.46
N PHE A 196 -6.06 -16.33 -31.67
CA PHE A 196 -4.93 -15.83 -30.88
C PHE A 196 -5.27 -15.75 -29.38
N CYS A 197 -6.46 -15.26 -29.03
CA CYS A 197 -6.90 -15.18 -27.63
C CYS A 197 -7.06 -16.57 -27.01
N ASP A 198 -7.52 -17.57 -27.77
CA ASP A 198 -7.60 -18.96 -27.35
C ASP A 198 -6.22 -19.58 -27.12
N GLY A 199 -5.31 -19.33 -28.07
CA GLY A 199 -3.92 -19.73 -27.97
C GLY A 199 -3.24 -19.19 -26.72
N PHE A 200 -3.38 -17.89 -26.47
CA PHE A 200 -2.79 -17.22 -25.31
C PHE A 200 -3.27 -17.84 -23.98
N ARG A 201 -4.58 -18.06 -23.85
CA ARG A 201 -5.18 -18.69 -22.65
C ARG A 201 -4.76 -20.14 -22.46
N SER A 202 -4.45 -20.86 -23.54
CA SER A 202 -4.07 -22.29 -23.47
C SER A 202 -2.66 -22.53 -22.90
N SER A 203 -1.83 -21.48 -22.83
CA SER A 203 -0.42 -21.59 -22.42
C SER A 203 -0.22 -22.03 -20.96
N SER A 204 -1.08 -21.61 -20.05
CA SER A 204 -1.02 -21.93 -18.62
C SER A 204 -2.33 -21.58 -17.92
N GLN A 205 -2.64 -22.28 -16.83
CA GLN A 205 -3.82 -22.01 -15.99
C GLN A 205 -3.79 -20.63 -15.32
N LEU A 206 -2.62 -20.01 -15.21
CA LEU A 206 -2.42 -18.69 -14.62
C LEU A 206 -2.33 -17.58 -15.67
N VAL A 207 -2.66 -17.85 -16.93
CA VAL A 207 -2.62 -16.86 -18.02
C VAL A 207 -4.03 -16.59 -18.51
N HIS A 208 -4.41 -15.31 -18.53
CA HIS A 208 -5.78 -14.92 -18.83
C HIS A 208 -5.87 -13.72 -19.78
N MET A 209 -6.77 -13.86 -20.74
CA MET A 209 -7.30 -12.79 -21.58
C MET A 209 -8.68 -12.42 -21.03
N MET A 210 -8.83 -11.23 -20.45
CA MET A 210 -10.00 -10.78 -19.70
C MET A 210 -10.78 -9.70 -20.47
N ASP A 211 -11.94 -10.07 -21.02
CA ASP A 211 -12.86 -9.09 -21.60
C ASP A 211 -13.50 -8.22 -20.51
N VAL A 212 -13.35 -6.91 -20.65
CA VAL A 212 -13.93 -5.92 -19.72
C VAL A 212 -15.27 -5.36 -20.20
N GLY A 213 -15.70 -5.75 -21.40
CA GLY A 213 -16.94 -5.31 -22.01
C GLY A 213 -16.83 -3.90 -22.60
N ARG A 214 -18.00 -3.26 -22.80
CA ARG A 214 -18.11 -2.07 -23.65
C ARG A 214 -17.98 -0.73 -22.93
N ARG A 215 -17.90 -0.72 -21.60
CA ARG A 215 -17.83 0.52 -20.83
C ARG A 215 -16.44 1.12 -21.04
N LYS A 216 -16.40 2.40 -21.38
CA LYS A 216 -15.16 3.17 -21.45
C LYS A 216 -14.43 3.08 -20.09
N GLU A 217 -13.11 2.99 -20.11
CA GLU A 217 -12.25 2.97 -18.91
C GLU A 217 -12.45 1.75 -17.99
N ALA A 218 -13.20 0.72 -18.42
CA ALA A 218 -13.43 -0.48 -17.62
C ALA A 218 -12.17 -1.32 -17.42
N ALA A 219 -11.23 -1.29 -18.36
CA ALA A 219 -9.91 -1.91 -18.21
C ALA A 219 -9.13 -1.18 -17.11
N ASP A 220 -9.02 0.13 -17.21
CA ASP A 220 -8.29 0.99 -16.28
C ASP A 220 -8.81 0.85 -14.85
N GLU A 221 -10.13 0.89 -14.66
CA GLU A 221 -10.76 0.71 -13.35
C GLU A 221 -10.38 -0.64 -12.72
N LYS A 222 -10.45 -1.73 -13.50
CA LYS A 222 -10.07 -3.06 -13.03
C LYS A 222 -8.58 -3.14 -12.71
N ILE A 223 -7.72 -2.62 -13.58
CA ILE A 223 -6.27 -2.65 -13.38
C ILE A 223 -5.87 -1.83 -12.14
N LYS A 224 -6.46 -0.64 -11.95
CA LYS A 224 -6.23 0.20 -10.76
C LYS A 224 -6.60 -0.52 -9.47
N GLU A 225 -7.70 -1.27 -9.46
CA GLU A 225 -8.12 -2.04 -8.29
C GLU A 225 -7.24 -3.28 -8.06
N MET A 226 -6.82 -3.96 -9.13
CA MET A 226 -5.87 -5.07 -9.03
C MET A 226 -4.50 -4.61 -8.54
N LEU A 227 -3.99 -3.47 -9.01
CA LEU A 227 -2.79 -2.83 -8.45
C LEU A 227 -2.95 -2.60 -6.95
N ARG A 228 -4.10 -2.06 -6.52
CA ARG A 228 -4.37 -1.81 -5.09
C ARG A 228 -4.31 -3.09 -4.26
N MET A 229 -4.90 -4.17 -4.77
CA MET A 229 -4.96 -5.46 -4.08
C MET A 229 -3.60 -6.14 -4.00
N PHE A 230 -2.91 -6.25 -5.13
CA PHE A 230 -1.69 -7.06 -5.22
C PHE A 230 -0.45 -6.35 -4.72
N THR A 231 -0.33 -5.02 -4.87
CA THR A 231 0.82 -4.29 -4.32
C THR A 231 0.80 -4.29 -2.79
N ALA A 232 -0.39 -4.23 -2.18
CA ALA A 232 -0.55 -4.27 -0.73
C ALA A 232 -0.41 -5.69 -0.12
N ALA A 233 -0.50 -6.73 -0.94
CA ALA A 233 -0.45 -8.12 -0.48
C ALA A 233 0.99 -8.51 -0.08
N PRO A 234 1.21 -9.05 1.15
CA PRO A 234 2.55 -9.46 1.61
C PRO A 234 3.18 -10.56 0.75
N GLN A 235 2.37 -11.48 0.21
CA GLN A 235 2.82 -12.60 -0.61
C GLN A 235 3.21 -12.20 -2.04
N THR A 236 2.77 -11.03 -2.51
CA THR A 236 3.14 -10.53 -3.84
C THR A 236 4.50 -9.87 -3.77
N LYS A 237 5.48 -10.51 -4.42
CA LYS A 237 6.85 -10.01 -4.52
C LYS A 237 6.95 -8.90 -5.55
N THR A 238 6.33 -9.09 -6.71
CA THR A 238 6.45 -8.18 -7.85
C THR A 238 5.12 -8.06 -8.61
N VAL A 239 4.79 -6.84 -9.00
CA VAL A 239 3.67 -6.50 -9.86
C VAL A 239 4.24 -5.91 -11.15
N TYR A 240 4.13 -6.66 -12.24
CA TYR A 240 4.42 -6.16 -13.58
C TYR A 240 3.20 -5.41 -14.11
N PHE A 241 3.41 -4.19 -14.57
CA PHE A 241 2.35 -3.30 -15.00
C PHE A 241 2.57 -2.87 -16.45
N GLY A 242 1.75 -3.40 -17.35
CA GLY A 242 1.69 -3.03 -18.76
C GLY A 242 0.62 -1.98 -19.03
N GLY A 243 0.75 -0.79 -18.45
CA GLY A 243 -0.12 0.37 -18.72
C GLY A 243 0.68 1.66 -18.89
N GLY A 244 1.95 1.54 -19.28
CA GLY A 244 2.90 2.65 -19.45
C GLY A 244 2.55 3.64 -20.56
N HIS A 245 1.57 3.32 -21.41
CA HIS A 245 1.15 4.16 -22.53
C HIS A 245 0.16 5.27 -22.13
N ASP A 246 -0.51 5.15 -20.98
CA ASP A 246 -1.57 6.05 -20.55
C ASP A 246 -1.19 6.83 -19.26
N SER A 247 -1.26 8.16 -19.33
CA SER A 247 -1.04 9.04 -18.18
C SER A 247 -2.15 8.93 -17.13
N GLY A 248 -3.31 8.35 -17.48
CA GLY A 248 -4.42 8.08 -16.58
C GLY A 248 -4.07 7.15 -15.40
N TYR A 249 -2.94 6.45 -15.45
CA TYR A 249 -2.42 5.63 -14.36
C TYR A 249 -1.46 6.38 -13.41
N ALA A 250 -0.96 7.56 -13.77
CA ALA A 250 0.05 8.29 -13.00
C ALA A 250 -0.38 8.49 -11.53
N GLY A 251 -1.60 8.99 -11.31
CA GLY A 251 -2.13 9.22 -9.96
C GLY A 251 -2.27 7.94 -9.12
N ALA A 252 -2.59 6.81 -9.76
CA ALA A 252 -2.66 5.52 -9.08
C ALA A 252 -1.26 5.01 -8.71
N LEU A 253 -0.27 5.20 -9.59
CA LEU A 253 1.11 4.80 -9.35
C LEU A 253 1.82 5.69 -8.31
N SER A 254 1.64 7.01 -8.34
CA SER A 254 2.24 7.94 -7.36
C SER A 254 1.87 7.58 -5.92
N ARG A 255 0.70 6.97 -5.69
CA ARG A 255 0.32 6.46 -4.38
C ARG A 255 1.33 5.43 -3.84
N TYR A 256 1.82 4.52 -4.67
CA TYR A 256 2.72 3.45 -4.23
C TYR A 256 4.13 3.96 -3.97
N GLN A 257 4.58 4.97 -4.72
CA GLN A 257 5.80 5.72 -4.38
C GLN A 257 5.69 6.35 -2.98
N ASN A 258 4.58 7.02 -2.67
CA ASN A 258 4.39 7.64 -1.34
C ASN A 258 4.33 6.61 -0.19
N LEU A 259 4.06 5.34 -0.51
CA LEU A 259 4.04 4.24 0.45
C LEU A 259 5.37 3.49 0.55
N GLY A 260 6.40 3.88 -0.22
CA GLY A 260 7.68 3.16 -0.27
C GLY A 260 7.57 1.78 -0.92
N LEU A 261 6.65 1.61 -1.88
CA LEU A 261 6.37 0.34 -2.56
C LEU A 261 6.80 0.36 -4.04
N GLU A 262 7.64 1.31 -4.44
CA GLU A 262 8.17 1.43 -5.79
C GLU A 262 8.92 0.18 -6.26
N ASP A 263 9.69 -0.47 -5.38
CA ASP A 263 10.46 -1.68 -5.69
C ASP A 263 9.56 -2.89 -6.02
N LYS A 264 8.29 -2.87 -5.60
CA LYS A 264 7.34 -3.92 -5.92
C LYS A 264 6.77 -3.80 -7.33
N ILE A 265 6.80 -2.63 -7.96
CA ILE A 265 6.14 -2.38 -9.24
C ILE A 265 7.17 -2.22 -10.35
N VAL A 266 6.96 -2.93 -11.44
CA VAL A 266 7.80 -2.87 -12.64
C VAL A 266 6.92 -2.47 -13.81
N ILE A 267 7.22 -1.34 -14.44
CA ILE A 267 6.48 -0.88 -15.61
C ILE A 267 7.05 -1.58 -16.85
N LEU A 268 6.20 -2.32 -17.56
CA LEU A 268 6.56 -2.92 -18.85
C LEU A 268 6.47 -1.86 -19.94
N LYS A 269 7.40 -1.81 -20.88
CA LYS A 269 7.23 -0.99 -22.10
C LYS A 269 6.29 -1.68 -23.07
N GLY A 270 5.28 -0.94 -23.52
CA GLY A 270 4.37 -1.37 -24.59
C GLY A 270 4.71 -0.77 -25.95
N TYR A 271 5.29 0.43 -25.94
CA TYR A 271 5.78 1.17 -27.10
C TYR A 271 7.19 1.69 -26.80
N ASP A 272 7.86 2.27 -27.80
CA ASP A 272 9.18 2.89 -27.63
C ASP A 272 9.18 4.01 -26.57
N ALA A 273 8.01 4.63 -26.36
CA ALA A 273 7.81 5.68 -25.40
C ALA A 273 6.78 5.34 -24.32
N ILE A 274 7.19 5.49 -23.05
CA ILE A 274 6.27 5.57 -21.90
C ILE A 274 5.71 7.00 -21.80
N ALA A 275 4.47 7.13 -21.34
CA ALA A 275 3.80 8.40 -21.07
C ALA A 275 4.64 9.30 -20.14
N TYR A 276 4.68 10.60 -20.44
CA TYR A 276 5.55 11.56 -19.76
C TYR A 276 5.41 11.55 -18.23
N ASP A 277 4.16 11.55 -17.74
CA ASP A 277 3.87 11.57 -16.31
C ASP A 277 4.35 10.30 -15.58
N LEU A 278 4.40 9.16 -16.28
CA LEU A 278 4.86 7.89 -15.71
C LEU A 278 6.39 7.81 -15.67
N ARG A 279 7.08 8.42 -16.64
CA ARG A 279 8.56 8.47 -16.66
C ARG A 279 9.16 9.26 -15.49
N ASN A 280 8.40 10.22 -14.96
CA ASN A 280 8.84 11.03 -13.82
C ASN A 280 8.71 10.31 -12.48
N LEU A 281 8.10 9.13 -12.46
CA LEU A 281 7.95 8.31 -11.26
C LEU A 281 9.13 7.34 -11.12
N PRO A 282 9.58 7.02 -9.90
CA PRO A 282 10.79 6.23 -9.64
C PRO A 282 10.54 4.72 -9.77
N PHE A 283 9.77 4.28 -10.77
CA PHE A 283 9.53 2.85 -11.01
C PHE A 283 10.56 2.29 -11.97
N ARG A 284 10.95 1.04 -11.74
CA ARG A 284 11.78 0.31 -12.70
C ARG A 284 11.00 0.06 -13.98
N ILE A 285 11.64 0.32 -15.11
CA ILE A 285 11.08 0.08 -16.44
C ILE A 285 11.76 -1.16 -17.03
N MET A 286 10.97 -2.07 -17.57
CA MET A 286 11.42 -3.28 -18.23
C MET A 286 10.93 -3.30 -19.68
N ASP A 287 11.82 -3.62 -20.61
CA ASP A 287 11.47 -3.82 -22.02
C ASP A 287 11.00 -5.25 -22.27
N MET A 288 10.07 -5.42 -23.20
CA MET A 288 9.49 -6.71 -23.56
C MET A 288 9.79 -7.01 -25.02
N GLU A 289 11.05 -7.39 -25.27
CA GLU A 289 11.62 -7.43 -26.61
C GLU A 289 10.80 -8.33 -27.55
N GLY A 290 10.36 -7.76 -28.67
CA GLY A 290 9.65 -8.46 -29.74
C GLY A 290 8.29 -9.05 -29.34
N LEU A 291 7.67 -8.57 -28.25
CA LEU A 291 6.36 -9.02 -27.79
C LEU A 291 5.24 -8.05 -28.18
N PHE A 292 5.46 -6.74 -28.01
CA PHE A 292 4.50 -5.68 -28.33
C PHE A 292 4.99 -4.83 -29.49
N MET A 293 4.06 -4.29 -30.26
CA MET A 293 4.36 -3.34 -31.33
C MET A 293 4.97 -2.05 -30.76
N SER A 294 6.10 -1.61 -31.31
CA SER A 294 6.77 -0.37 -30.91
C SER A 294 5.98 0.92 -31.23
N GLU A 295 5.14 0.88 -32.27
CA GLU A 295 4.35 2.02 -32.75
C GLU A 295 2.85 1.84 -32.47
N LYS A 296 2.18 2.94 -32.15
CA LYS A 296 0.75 2.95 -31.89
C LYS A 296 -0.02 2.76 -33.18
N VAL A 297 -1.04 1.90 -33.16
CA VAL A 297 -1.94 1.71 -34.31
C VAL A 297 -2.76 2.99 -34.53
N GLU A 298 -2.43 3.76 -35.56
CA GLU A 298 -3.17 4.97 -35.95
C GLU A 298 -4.41 4.60 -36.79
N LEU A 299 -5.62 4.83 -36.24
CA LEU A 299 -6.88 4.55 -36.96
C LEU A 299 -7.40 5.74 -37.78
N ASP A 300 -6.89 6.95 -37.53
CA ASP A 300 -7.50 8.18 -38.04
C ASP A 300 -7.03 8.57 -39.45
N ALA A 301 -5.89 8.05 -39.93
CA ALA A 301 -5.28 8.49 -41.18
C ALA A 301 -5.93 7.91 -42.47
N GLN A 302 -6.83 6.92 -42.37
CA GLN A 302 -7.36 6.21 -43.54
C GLN A 302 -8.81 6.56 -43.91
N LEU A 303 -9.51 7.38 -43.13
CA LEU A 303 -10.88 7.82 -43.46
C LEU A 303 -10.89 9.01 -44.45
N ASP A 304 -9.81 9.80 -44.55
CA ASP A 304 -9.76 10.96 -45.44
C ASP A 304 -9.38 10.63 -46.91
N ASN A 305 -8.72 9.50 -47.15
CA ASN A 305 -8.27 9.14 -48.51
C ASN A 305 -9.36 8.53 -49.42
N GLN A 306 -10.49 8.06 -48.85
CA GLN A 306 -11.62 7.60 -49.66
C GLN A 306 -12.67 8.69 -49.94
N ALA A 307 -12.62 9.82 -49.22
CA ALA A 307 -13.52 10.94 -49.46
C ALA A 307 -13.09 11.85 -50.63
N GLN A 308 -11.83 11.80 -51.09
CA GLN A 308 -11.32 12.68 -52.15
C GLN A 308 -11.52 12.19 -53.60
N VAL A 309 -11.96 10.94 -53.83
CA VAL A 309 -12.13 10.41 -55.21
C VAL A 309 -13.54 10.66 -55.78
N SER A 310 -14.53 10.98 -54.94
CA SER A 310 -15.93 11.12 -55.36
C SER A 310 -16.41 12.55 -55.63
N GLN A 311 -15.52 13.56 -55.64
CA GLN A 311 -15.86 14.94 -55.99
C GLN A 311 -15.02 15.48 -57.15
N ARG A 312 -15.13 14.84 -58.33
CA ARG A 312 -14.74 15.46 -59.60
C ARG A 312 -15.81 15.24 -60.67
N THR A 313 -16.99 15.80 -60.45
CA THR A 313 -17.88 16.19 -61.56
C THR A 313 -18.92 17.21 -61.11
N LEU A 314 -19.12 18.21 -61.98
CA LEU A 314 -20.12 19.28 -62.00
C LEU A 314 -19.74 20.59 -61.29
N GLY A 315 -19.50 21.60 -62.13
CA GLY A 315 -19.17 22.96 -61.75
C GLY A 315 -20.34 23.93 -61.79
N CYS A 316 -20.01 25.13 -61.32
CA CYS A 316 -20.57 26.46 -61.60
C CYS A 316 -22.07 26.72 -61.29
N ALA A 317 -22.32 27.56 -60.28
CA ALA A 317 -22.76 28.95 -60.52
C ALA A 317 -22.83 29.75 -59.20
N SER A 318 -22.30 30.97 -59.28
CA SER A 318 -22.27 31.99 -58.23
C SER A 318 -23.61 32.74 -58.15
N SER A 319 -24.01 33.18 -56.94
CA SER A 319 -24.62 34.50 -56.75
C SER A 319 -24.64 34.93 -55.28
N ASN A 320 -24.21 36.18 -55.08
CA ASN A 320 -24.08 36.94 -53.85
C ASN A 320 -25.41 37.19 -53.11
N ARG A 321 -25.37 37.24 -51.77
CA ARG A 321 -26.08 38.30 -51.01
C ARG A 321 -25.56 38.50 -49.58
N THR A 322 -25.78 39.73 -49.15
CA THR A 322 -25.11 40.57 -48.16
C THR A 322 -25.66 40.41 -46.72
N THR A 323 -24.80 40.70 -45.75
CA THR A 323 -24.94 40.81 -44.27
C THR A 323 -26.01 41.84 -43.80
N PRO A 324 -26.49 41.87 -42.52
CA PRO A 324 -25.71 42.32 -41.33
C PRO A 324 -26.00 41.57 -39.99
N PRO A 325 -25.27 41.91 -38.89
CA PRO A 325 -25.03 41.01 -37.75
C PRO A 325 -25.90 41.31 -36.52
N ALA A 326 -26.00 40.33 -35.60
CA ALA A 326 -26.48 40.55 -34.24
C ALA A 326 -25.65 39.73 -33.24
N THR A 327 -24.98 40.47 -32.37
CA THR A 327 -24.24 40.06 -31.17
C THR A 327 -25.23 39.67 -30.06
N ALA A 328 -25.02 38.55 -29.37
CA ALA A 328 -25.41 38.39 -27.95
C ALA A 328 -24.80 37.11 -27.35
N SER A 329 -23.76 37.29 -26.54
CA SER A 329 -23.37 36.36 -25.49
C SER A 329 -24.17 36.66 -24.23
N TYR A 330 -24.83 35.67 -23.60
CA TYR A 330 -24.78 35.48 -22.14
C TYR A 330 -25.38 34.15 -21.70
N ALA A 331 -24.67 33.54 -20.77
CA ALA A 331 -25.14 32.49 -19.87
C ALA A 331 -26.25 33.00 -18.94
N LEU A 332 -27.18 32.12 -18.54
CA LEU A 332 -27.45 31.70 -17.15
C LEU A 332 -28.89 31.22 -16.92
N ALA A 333 -28.98 30.30 -15.95
CA ALA A 333 -30.11 29.95 -15.08
C ALA A 333 -31.26 29.16 -15.72
N ALA A 334 -31.46 27.88 -15.38
CA ALA A 334 -31.91 27.35 -14.09
C ALA A 334 -33.40 27.61 -13.78
N THR A 335 -34.08 26.50 -13.51
CA THR A 335 -35.20 26.31 -12.57
C THR A 335 -36.60 26.13 -13.19
N LEU A 336 -37.36 25.27 -12.50
CA LEU A 336 -38.79 24.91 -12.59
C LEU A 336 -39.05 23.62 -13.41
N GLY A 337 -39.70 22.59 -12.89
CA GLY A 337 -40.39 22.42 -11.62
C GLY A 337 -40.93 21.00 -11.49
N VAL A 338 -41.03 20.55 -10.24
CA VAL A 338 -41.57 19.27 -9.79
C VAL A 338 -43.10 19.28 -9.87
N PRO A 339 -43.77 18.12 -10.02
CA PRO A 339 -45.05 17.91 -9.35
C PRO A 339 -44.94 16.79 -8.30
N PHE A 340 -45.34 17.14 -7.08
CA PHE A 340 -45.51 16.25 -5.93
C PHE A 340 -47.00 15.95 -5.75
N ALA A 341 -47.35 14.68 -5.48
CA ALA A 341 -48.29 14.22 -4.45
C ALA A 341 -48.76 12.77 -4.74
N VAL A 342 -48.98 11.81 -3.83
CA VAL A 342 -48.61 11.50 -2.42
C VAL A 342 -49.30 10.16 -2.09
N LYS A 343 -48.77 9.43 -1.08
CA LYS A 343 -49.27 8.21 -0.36
C LYS A 343 -48.98 6.87 -1.06
N SER A 344 -48.42 5.84 -0.40
CA SER A 344 -48.39 5.53 1.05
C SER A 344 -47.36 4.44 1.41
N ARG A 345 -46.83 4.56 2.65
CA ARG A 345 -46.35 3.53 3.60
C ARG A 345 -45.25 2.54 3.20
N SER A 346 -44.10 2.73 3.85
CA SER A 346 -43.13 1.72 4.25
C SER A 346 -43.66 0.82 5.38
N PRO A 347 -43.03 -0.36 5.56
CA PRO A 347 -42.68 -0.80 6.91
C PRO A 347 -41.19 -1.15 7.04
N SER A 348 -40.62 -0.73 8.17
CA SER A 348 -39.26 -1.03 8.64
C SER A 348 -39.09 -2.51 9.03
N PRO A 349 -37.85 -3.03 9.09
CA PRO A 349 -37.57 -4.42 9.42
C PRO A 349 -37.52 -4.66 10.93
N SER A 350 -38.29 -5.63 11.42
CA SER A 350 -38.22 -6.13 12.80
C SER A 350 -37.48 -7.48 12.86
N HIS A 351 -36.50 -7.55 13.77
CA HIS A 351 -35.88 -8.77 14.31
C HIS A 351 -36.94 -9.80 14.80
N VAL A 352 -36.61 -11.11 14.74
CA VAL A 352 -36.41 -12.01 15.91
C VAL A 352 -36.42 -13.52 15.51
N ARG A 353 -35.39 -14.22 16.04
CA ARG A 353 -35.21 -15.65 16.44
C ARG A 353 -35.15 -16.81 15.43
N HIS A 354 -33.96 -17.43 15.44
CA HIS A 354 -33.68 -18.81 15.87
C HIS A 354 -34.89 -19.75 16.02
N THR A 355 -34.89 -20.79 15.18
CA THR A 355 -35.43 -22.11 15.52
C THR A 355 -34.39 -23.17 15.25
N SER A 356 -34.03 -23.86 16.33
CA SER A 356 -33.40 -25.17 16.34
C SER A 356 -34.38 -26.20 15.81
N ARG A 357 -33.92 -27.13 14.97
CA ARG A 357 -34.42 -28.52 14.98
C ARG A 357 -33.43 -29.49 14.35
N ASP A 358 -32.93 -30.31 15.25
CA ASP A 358 -32.28 -31.60 15.13
C ASP A 358 -33.14 -32.64 14.36
N ALA A 359 -32.47 -33.50 13.58
CA ALA A 359 -32.75 -34.94 13.40
C ALA A 359 -31.98 -35.48 12.18
N GLY A 360 -30.94 -36.27 12.45
CA GLY A 360 -30.04 -36.83 11.44
C GLY A 360 -30.47 -38.14 10.78
N LYS A 361 -29.55 -38.71 9.98
CA LYS A 361 -29.20 -40.15 9.92
C LYS A 361 -28.17 -40.42 8.82
N GLY A 362 -27.15 -41.19 9.18
CA GLY A 362 -26.56 -42.22 8.30
C GLY A 362 -25.29 -41.84 7.56
N GLY A 363 -24.13 -42.25 8.09
CA GLY A 363 -22.87 -42.16 7.35
C GLY A 363 -21.65 -42.70 8.09
N GLN A 364 -21.73 -43.90 8.67
CA GLN A 364 -20.54 -44.60 9.17
C GLN A 364 -19.64 -44.96 7.97
N ARG A 365 -18.49 -44.29 7.81
CA ARG A 365 -17.40 -44.76 6.94
C ARG A 365 -16.42 -45.56 7.80
N ARG A 366 -16.32 -46.85 7.50
CA ARG A 366 -15.24 -47.74 7.96
C ARG A 366 -13.90 -47.19 7.46
N ILE A 367 -12.93 -47.11 8.36
CA ILE A 367 -11.52 -46.91 8.05
C ILE A 367 -10.88 -48.27 8.26
N ASP A 368 -10.52 -48.95 7.16
CA ASP A 368 -9.75 -50.19 7.21
C ASP A 368 -8.26 -49.84 7.38
N ILE A 369 -7.70 -50.23 8.52
CA ILE A 369 -6.28 -50.15 8.82
C ILE A 369 -5.62 -51.39 8.21
N LEU A 370 -4.90 -51.22 7.11
CA LEU A 370 -4.01 -52.25 6.58
C LEU A 370 -2.69 -52.26 7.38
N ARG A 371 -2.52 -53.33 8.16
CA ARG A 371 -1.21 -53.81 8.64
C ARG A 371 -0.34 -54.18 7.43
N VAL A 372 0.87 -53.65 7.36
CA VAL A 372 1.97 -54.25 6.60
C VAL A 372 2.92 -54.87 7.61
N SER A 373 3.02 -56.19 7.54
CA SER A 373 3.97 -57.04 8.25
C SER A 373 5.32 -57.02 7.55
N GLU A 374 6.38 -57.05 8.35
CA GLU A 374 7.75 -57.36 7.99
C GLU A 374 7.86 -58.70 7.24
N ALA A 375 8.69 -58.72 6.20
CA ALA A 375 9.59 -59.81 5.80
C ALA A 375 10.62 -59.26 4.80
#